data_AF-G0QGH6-F1
#
_entry.id   AF-G0QGH6-F1
#
_cell.length_a   1.000
_cell.length_b   1.000
_cell.length_c   1.000
_cell.angle_alpha   90.00
_cell.angle_beta   90.00
_cell.angle_gamma   90.00
#
_symmetry.space_group_name_H-M   'P 1'
#
loop_
_entity.id
_entity.type
_entity.pdbx_description
1 polymer ?
#
loop_
_entity_poly.entity_id
_entity_poly.type
_entity_poly.pdbx_seq_one_letter_code
_entity_poly.pdbx_strand_id
1 'polypeptide(L)'
;MRFVLGLRDVKAKDSHDVGNRAVSTGRIHQETHVPVKPGFVITSTAFETFLQETDLRDKIDMLTDGLDADNPRDVQRRGKQIRSHIKETDMPKQIREKIRDAYRALSDRSDVEDPEVSLRVNPNGDDSRTRARVQNTEYKARGENELISSVRDCFASLYSNRNIEQRSNGQLPKASVTVQKLDSSKIKASGTAYTYHPKSGHPDVITVEHSRPESSKYQGDKRRDTIFKNNLSILGRGHDNRSRRNTLSENNLKELGKQAVRAEEELQTELKLKWVLTNQGKVFVLEADPQEPPNIDPLPQKALKEKSEILVTGEPVESGIKSGKAKVIDSPSHADELKNGDVLVVDKLDERWKNLIEKASAVVANRKINLRQTRELLNEVTPVLAEASTGTSELISGEEVTVECSASKGTVWKGELAKTSRNLNLENKQESTEVYLDISDRERVFRYSRLPVDGARITDLEGVLTGNQNKSSVSRKSKKEYVKSLKSGISRVCAAFHPRPVTAELSRAGAEKLLHDSEHGTSSQIELEIKAIERCIAELGFENLEILLPPVATVETARELKSKILEIQSEIENVGFHASVESPEYVTHSEELLQEFQGLDLKTENLIENMKGGLSETKPLDTDKLLQI
;
A
#
# COMPACT_ATOMS: atom_id res chain seq x y z
N MET A 1 -7.86 42.99 -2.85
CA MET A 1 -8.08 41.55 -2.64
C MET A 1 -7.25 40.78 -3.66
N ARG A 2 -6.65 39.65 -3.29
CA ARG A 2 -5.78 38.86 -4.16
C ARG A 2 -6.55 37.66 -4.68
N PHE A 3 -7.12 37.73 -5.89
CA PHE A 3 -7.96 36.65 -6.42
C PHE A 3 -7.17 35.47 -6.99
N VAL A 4 -5.96 35.73 -7.48
CA VAL A 4 -5.07 34.73 -8.09
C VAL A 4 -3.65 34.88 -7.56
N LEU A 5 -2.97 33.75 -7.32
CA LEU A 5 -1.55 33.67 -7.01
C LEU A 5 -0.83 32.73 -7.98
N GLY A 6 0.39 33.09 -8.40
CA GLY A 6 1.25 32.14 -9.10
C GLY A 6 1.59 30.97 -8.19
N LEU A 7 1.54 29.73 -8.68
CA LEU A 7 1.74 28.53 -7.85
C LEU A 7 3.14 28.52 -7.20
N ARG A 8 4.15 29.00 -7.92
CA ARG A 8 5.52 29.15 -7.41
C ARG A 8 5.66 30.22 -6.32
N ASP A 9 4.73 31.16 -6.27
CA ASP A 9 4.79 32.31 -5.35
C ASP A 9 3.96 32.08 -4.07
N VAL A 10 3.30 30.92 -3.96
CA VAL A 10 2.49 30.54 -2.80
C VAL A 10 3.42 30.27 -1.60
N LYS A 11 3.12 30.90 -0.46
CA LYS A 11 3.88 30.76 0.78
C LYS A 11 3.01 30.21 1.91
N ALA A 12 3.65 29.79 3.01
CA ALA A 12 2.95 29.27 4.19
C ALA A 12 1.85 30.21 4.73
N LYS A 13 2.08 31.53 4.70
CA LYS A 13 1.08 32.54 5.12
C LYS A 13 -0.20 32.56 4.29
N ASP A 14 -0.15 32.03 3.06
CA ASP A 14 -1.28 32.01 2.14
C ASP A 14 -2.18 30.77 2.37
N SER A 15 -1.84 29.88 3.33
CA SER A 15 -2.55 28.62 3.60
C SER A 15 -4.05 28.78 3.81
N HIS A 16 -4.47 29.83 4.52
CA HIS A 16 -5.88 30.14 4.79
C HIS A 16 -6.69 30.42 3.51
N ASP A 17 -6.02 30.85 2.44
CA ASP A 17 -6.64 31.30 1.20
C ASP A 17 -6.47 30.30 0.05
N VAL A 18 -5.35 29.59 0.01
CA VAL A 18 -5.05 28.62 -1.06
C VAL A 18 -5.11 27.15 -0.62
N GLY A 19 -5.11 26.87 0.68
CA GLY A 19 -5.08 25.53 1.24
C GLY A 19 -3.67 24.91 1.28
N ASN A 20 -3.50 23.92 2.18
CA ASN A 20 -2.20 23.32 2.45
C ASN A 20 -1.58 22.61 1.24
N ARG A 21 -2.38 21.98 0.38
CA ARG A 21 -1.89 21.30 -0.84
C ARG A 21 -1.20 22.27 -1.81
N ALA A 22 -1.79 23.45 -1.99
CA ALA A 22 -1.19 24.49 -2.82
C ALA A 22 0.10 25.04 -2.20
N VAL A 23 0.12 25.24 -0.87
CA VAL A 23 1.32 25.65 -0.13
C VAL A 23 2.44 24.64 -0.26
N SER A 24 2.18 23.36 0.02
CA SER A 24 3.15 22.28 -0.10
C SER A 24 3.68 22.17 -1.52
N THR A 25 2.81 22.22 -2.53
CA THR A 25 3.19 22.15 -3.94
C THR A 25 4.03 23.36 -4.38
N GLY A 26 3.66 24.57 -3.95
CA GLY A 26 4.42 25.79 -4.22
C GLY A 26 5.80 25.76 -3.58
N ARG A 27 5.89 25.30 -2.32
CA ARG A 27 7.15 25.18 -1.57
C ARG A 27 8.12 24.21 -2.24
N ILE A 28 7.68 23.00 -2.61
CA ILE A 28 8.57 22.08 -3.34
C ILE A 28 8.95 22.63 -4.72
N HIS A 29 8.05 23.36 -5.40
CA HIS A 29 8.36 23.96 -6.68
C HIS A 29 9.46 25.02 -6.56
N GLN A 30 9.48 25.76 -5.45
CA GLN A 30 10.42 26.83 -5.19
C GLN A 30 11.77 26.30 -4.68
N GLU A 31 11.77 25.33 -3.76
CA GLU A 31 12.94 24.99 -2.95
C GLU A 31 13.67 23.69 -3.37
N THR A 32 12.99 22.69 -3.93
CA THR A 32 13.56 21.31 -4.02
C THR A 32 14.07 20.88 -5.39
N HIS A 33 14.08 21.79 -6.38
CA HIS A 33 14.32 21.46 -7.79
C HIS A 33 13.39 20.35 -8.34
N VAL A 34 12.35 19.97 -7.60
CA VAL A 34 11.37 18.99 -8.04
C VAL A 34 10.59 19.62 -9.20
N PRO A 35 10.52 18.95 -10.36
CA PRO A 35 9.86 19.49 -11.53
C PRO A 35 8.34 19.50 -11.34
N VAL A 36 7.82 20.63 -10.88
CA VAL A 36 6.38 20.89 -10.78
C VAL A 36 5.88 21.56 -12.06
N LYS A 37 4.70 21.15 -12.54
CA LYS A 37 4.09 21.84 -13.70
C LYS A 37 3.71 23.28 -13.35
N PRO A 38 4.01 24.26 -14.21
CA PRO A 38 3.68 25.66 -13.94
C PRO A 38 2.17 25.86 -13.88
N GLY A 39 1.75 26.84 -13.08
CA GLY A 39 0.35 27.11 -12.85
C GLY A 39 0.12 28.27 -11.88
N PHE A 40 -1.13 28.45 -11.50
CA PHE A 40 -1.60 29.45 -10.55
C PHE A 40 -2.74 28.88 -9.71
N VAL A 41 -3.07 29.57 -8.63
CA VAL A 41 -4.15 29.20 -7.72
C VAL A 41 -5.18 30.31 -7.69
N ILE A 42 -6.43 29.96 -7.95
CA ILE A 42 -7.60 30.80 -7.73
C ILE A 42 -7.96 30.66 -6.26
N THR A 43 -7.90 31.77 -5.54
CA THR A 43 -8.03 31.81 -4.08
C THR A 43 -9.43 31.50 -3.59
N SER A 44 -9.54 31.11 -2.32
CA SER A 44 -10.83 31.03 -1.63
C SER A 44 -11.50 32.39 -1.53
N THR A 45 -10.73 33.47 -1.43
CA THR A 45 -11.23 34.84 -1.50
C THR A 45 -11.97 35.09 -2.81
N ALA A 46 -11.45 34.64 -3.96
CA ALA A 46 -12.14 34.76 -5.24
C ALA A 46 -13.47 33.99 -5.25
N PHE A 47 -13.51 32.79 -4.66
CA PHE A 47 -14.73 32.02 -4.54
C PHE A 47 -15.77 32.70 -3.64
N GLU A 48 -15.37 33.19 -2.47
CA GLU A 48 -16.27 33.92 -1.56
C GLU A 48 -16.80 35.21 -2.19
N THR A 49 -15.93 36.00 -2.85
CA THR A 49 -16.35 37.20 -3.58
C THR A 49 -17.31 36.86 -4.71
N PHE A 50 -17.10 35.75 -5.43
CA PHE A 50 -18.05 35.28 -6.44
C PHE A 50 -19.43 35.00 -5.84
N LEU A 51 -19.50 34.34 -4.68
CA LEU A 51 -20.77 34.07 -4.00
C LEU A 51 -21.44 35.32 -3.42
N GLN A 52 -20.68 36.35 -3.07
CA GLN A 52 -21.19 37.58 -2.46
C GLN A 52 -21.66 38.60 -3.51
N GLU A 53 -20.92 38.74 -4.63
CA GLU A 53 -21.23 39.72 -5.68
C GLU A 53 -22.27 39.21 -6.69
N THR A 54 -22.56 37.91 -6.66
CA THR A 54 -23.64 37.30 -7.40
C THR A 54 -24.56 36.67 -6.37
N ASP A 55 -25.86 36.96 -6.34
CA ASP A 55 -26.81 36.57 -5.27
C ASP A 55 -26.92 35.05 -4.95
N LEU A 56 -25.99 34.25 -5.47
CA LEU A 56 -25.71 32.87 -5.11
C LEU A 56 -25.64 32.62 -3.62
N ARG A 57 -25.06 33.50 -2.80
CA ARG A 57 -25.01 33.25 -1.34
C ARG A 57 -26.42 33.09 -0.77
N ASP A 58 -27.29 34.03 -1.05
CA ASP A 58 -28.68 34.01 -0.59
C ASP A 58 -29.44 32.81 -1.16
N LYS A 59 -29.25 32.52 -2.46
CA LYS A 59 -29.87 31.34 -3.10
C LYS A 59 -29.42 30.03 -2.46
N ILE A 60 -28.13 29.91 -2.14
CA ILE A 60 -27.56 28.73 -1.50
C ILE A 60 -28.11 28.59 -0.08
N ASP A 61 -28.12 29.68 0.69
CA ASP A 61 -28.62 29.69 2.05
C ASP A 61 -30.12 29.27 2.07
N MET A 62 -30.95 29.84 1.18
CA MET A 62 -32.35 29.42 0.98
C MET A 62 -32.50 27.93 0.61
N LEU A 63 -31.68 27.43 -0.32
CA LEU A 63 -31.75 26.02 -0.74
C LEU A 63 -31.25 25.06 0.33
N THR A 64 -30.47 25.54 1.30
CA THR A 64 -29.91 24.72 2.37
C THR A 64 -30.68 24.85 3.69
N ASP A 65 -31.57 25.83 3.79
CA ASP A 65 -32.49 25.98 4.91
C ASP A 65 -33.47 24.79 4.99
N GLY A 66 -33.54 24.16 6.16
CA GLY A 66 -34.32 22.93 6.38
C GLY A 66 -33.91 21.75 5.51
N LEU A 67 -32.67 21.71 5.00
CA LEU A 67 -32.10 20.53 4.33
C LEU A 67 -32.07 19.35 5.30
N ASP A 68 -32.67 18.22 4.91
CA ASP A 68 -32.56 16.96 5.63
C ASP A 68 -31.35 16.16 5.11
N ALA A 69 -30.24 16.19 5.87
CA ALA A 69 -29.00 15.51 5.52
C ALA A 69 -29.11 13.97 5.53
N ASP A 70 -30.08 13.42 6.25
CA ASP A 70 -30.34 11.98 6.33
C ASP A 70 -31.27 11.48 5.21
N ASN A 71 -31.78 12.39 4.38
CA ASN A 71 -32.62 12.10 3.23
C ASN A 71 -31.87 12.28 1.89
N PRO A 72 -31.38 11.19 1.27
CA PRO A 72 -30.60 11.26 0.03
C PRO A 72 -31.32 11.95 -1.13
N ARG A 73 -32.66 11.87 -1.19
CA ARG A 73 -33.45 12.51 -2.25
C ARG A 73 -33.48 14.02 -2.08
N ASP A 74 -33.60 14.50 -0.84
CA ASP A 74 -33.59 15.94 -0.56
C ASP A 74 -32.23 16.56 -0.85
N VAL A 75 -31.16 15.91 -0.37
CA VAL A 75 -29.76 16.28 -0.66
C VAL A 75 -29.51 16.31 -2.17
N GLN A 76 -29.90 15.26 -2.90
CA GLN A 76 -29.67 15.19 -4.34
C GLN A 76 -30.40 16.31 -5.10
N ARG A 77 -31.66 16.57 -4.74
CA ARG A 77 -32.49 17.59 -5.37
C ARG A 77 -31.92 18.99 -5.13
N ARG A 78 -31.73 19.38 -3.86
CA ARG A 78 -31.22 20.71 -3.49
C ARG A 78 -29.77 20.90 -3.95
N GLY A 79 -28.93 19.89 -3.79
CA GLY A 79 -27.55 19.91 -4.29
C GLY A 79 -27.46 20.09 -5.81
N LYS A 80 -28.36 19.47 -6.58
CA LYS A 80 -28.44 19.71 -8.04
C LYS A 80 -28.79 21.16 -8.35
N GLN A 81 -29.77 21.75 -7.66
CA GLN A 81 -30.18 23.15 -7.86
C GLN A 81 -29.04 24.13 -7.56
N ILE A 82 -28.34 23.94 -6.44
CA ILE A 82 -27.19 24.78 -6.07
C ILE A 82 -26.11 24.72 -7.17
N ARG A 83 -25.76 23.51 -7.62
CA ARG A 83 -24.76 23.32 -8.67
C ARG A 83 -25.17 23.97 -9.99
N SER A 84 -26.44 23.89 -10.38
CA SER A 84 -26.96 24.58 -11.56
C SER A 84 -26.82 26.09 -11.44
N HIS A 85 -27.25 26.69 -10.33
CA HIS A 85 -27.11 28.13 -10.12
C HIS A 85 -25.67 28.61 -10.22
N ILE A 86 -24.72 27.89 -9.60
CA ILE A 86 -23.30 28.24 -9.68
C ILE A 86 -22.78 28.20 -11.12
N LYS A 87 -23.16 27.19 -11.90
CA LYS A 87 -22.72 27.02 -13.31
C LYS A 87 -23.31 28.06 -14.25
N GLU A 88 -24.56 28.46 -14.02
CA GLU A 88 -25.28 29.41 -14.87
C GLU A 88 -24.95 30.87 -14.56
N THR A 89 -24.47 31.16 -13.35
CA THR A 89 -24.16 32.52 -12.92
C THR A 89 -22.87 33.03 -13.55
N ASP A 90 -22.92 34.26 -14.06
CA ASP A 90 -21.75 34.92 -14.65
C ASP A 90 -20.74 35.34 -13.60
N MET A 91 -19.47 35.06 -13.86
CA MET A 91 -18.38 35.43 -12.97
C MET A 91 -18.14 36.95 -13.01
N PRO A 92 -18.03 37.64 -11.84
CA PRO A 92 -17.72 39.06 -11.76
C PRO A 92 -16.49 39.43 -12.60
N LYS A 93 -16.58 40.55 -13.31
CA LYS A 93 -15.56 41.00 -14.28
C LYS A 93 -14.15 41.03 -13.66
N GLN A 94 -14.02 41.51 -12.43
CA GLN A 94 -12.73 41.60 -11.75
C GLN A 94 -12.06 40.23 -11.51
N ILE A 95 -12.83 39.20 -11.15
CA ILE A 95 -12.32 37.85 -10.93
C ILE A 95 -11.96 37.23 -12.28
N ARG A 96 -12.89 37.35 -13.25
CA ARG A 96 -12.71 36.82 -14.61
C ARG A 96 -11.45 37.35 -15.28
N GLU A 97 -11.23 38.66 -15.24
CA GLU A 97 -10.04 39.26 -15.87
C GLU A 97 -8.75 38.83 -15.15
N LYS A 98 -8.74 38.69 -13.82
CA LYS A 98 -7.55 38.18 -13.10
C LYS A 98 -7.21 36.73 -13.44
N ILE A 99 -8.23 35.89 -13.67
CA ILE A 99 -8.01 34.51 -14.13
C ILE A 99 -7.46 34.50 -15.57
N ARG A 100 -8.01 35.35 -16.46
CA ARG A 100 -7.54 35.50 -17.84
C ARG A 100 -6.10 35.99 -17.90
N ASP A 101 -5.75 37.02 -17.13
CA ASP A 101 -4.39 37.55 -17.04
C ASP A 101 -3.40 36.46 -16.63
N ALA A 102 -3.74 35.65 -15.62
CA ALA A 102 -2.91 34.54 -15.17
C ALA A 102 -2.79 33.42 -16.22
N TYR A 103 -3.86 33.15 -16.97
CA TYR A 103 -3.85 32.19 -18.06
C TYR A 103 -3.00 32.64 -19.25
N ARG A 104 -3.11 33.91 -19.65
CA ARG A 104 -2.25 34.52 -20.69
C ARG A 104 -0.77 34.47 -20.29
N ALA A 105 -0.46 34.86 -19.05
CA ALA A 105 0.90 34.76 -18.52
C ALA A 105 1.43 33.32 -18.51
N LEU A 106 0.55 32.32 -18.33
CA LEU A 106 0.91 30.90 -18.44
C LEU A 106 1.16 30.49 -19.91
N SER A 107 0.40 31.03 -20.86
CA SER A 107 0.62 30.84 -22.30
C SER A 107 1.99 31.39 -22.72
N ASP A 108 2.28 32.65 -22.40
CA ASP A 108 3.53 33.36 -22.75
C ASP A 108 4.78 32.61 -22.24
N ARG A 109 4.77 32.19 -20.97
CA ARG A 109 5.90 31.46 -20.36
C ARG A 109 6.16 30.11 -20.99
N SER A 110 5.21 29.60 -21.74
CA SER A 110 5.17 28.21 -22.15
C SER A 110 5.20 28.03 -23.67
N ASP A 111 5.28 29.14 -24.40
CA ASP A 111 5.37 29.26 -25.86
C ASP A 111 4.34 28.40 -26.59
N VAL A 112 3.11 28.36 -26.04
CA VAL A 112 1.98 27.63 -26.57
C VAL A 112 0.75 28.52 -26.42
N GLU A 113 0.16 28.88 -27.56
CA GLU A 113 -1.15 29.53 -27.61
C GLU A 113 -2.23 28.59 -27.06
N ASP A 114 -3.12 29.12 -26.21
CA ASP A 114 -4.20 28.40 -25.53
C ASP A 114 -3.76 27.02 -24.97
N PRO A 115 -2.85 27.01 -23.96
CA PRO A 115 -2.38 25.77 -23.38
C PRO A 115 -3.52 25.05 -22.66
N GLU A 116 -3.63 23.74 -22.85
CA GLU A 116 -4.53 22.91 -22.04
C GLU A 116 -4.08 22.93 -20.58
N VAL A 117 -5.04 23.13 -19.68
CA VAL A 117 -4.82 23.20 -18.24
C VAL A 117 -5.70 22.20 -17.51
N SER A 118 -5.14 21.64 -16.43
CA SER A 118 -5.89 20.86 -15.43
C SER A 118 -6.26 21.73 -14.26
N LEU A 119 -7.49 21.61 -13.77
CA LEU A 119 -7.98 22.30 -12.57
C LEU A 119 -8.27 21.28 -11.46
N ARG A 120 -7.80 21.58 -10.24
CA ARG A 120 -8.00 20.76 -9.05
C ARG A 120 -8.43 21.61 -7.88
N VAL A 121 -9.48 21.18 -7.19
CA VAL A 121 -10.00 21.87 -6.00
C VAL A 121 -9.17 21.52 -4.78
N ASN A 122 -8.75 22.55 -4.03
CA ASN A 122 -8.11 22.41 -2.72
C ASN A 122 -9.06 22.93 -1.64
N PRO A 123 -9.67 22.06 -0.82
CA PRO A 123 -10.44 22.50 0.33
C PRO A 123 -9.49 23.05 1.40
N ASN A 124 -9.90 24.16 1.99
CA ASN A 124 -9.23 24.77 3.14
C ASN A 124 -9.83 24.12 4.39
N GLY A 125 -9.00 23.38 5.13
CA GLY A 125 -9.39 22.70 6.36
C GLY A 125 -8.17 22.12 7.06
N ASP A 126 -8.12 22.30 8.38
CA ASP A 126 -6.94 21.97 9.18
C ASP A 126 -6.77 20.47 9.42
N ASP A 127 -7.84 19.67 9.33
CA ASP A 127 -7.80 18.21 9.54
C ASP A 127 -7.73 17.41 8.22
N SER A 128 -6.89 16.38 8.20
CA SER A 128 -6.72 15.39 7.13
C SER A 128 -8.04 14.72 6.74
N ARG A 129 -8.94 14.51 7.70
CA ARG A 129 -10.28 13.96 7.44
C ARG A 129 -11.10 14.88 6.56
N THR A 130 -11.09 16.19 6.81
CA THR A 130 -11.78 17.19 5.98
C THR A 130 -11.17 17.26 4.57
N ARG A 131 -9.84 17.12 4.45
CA ARG A 131 -9.11 17.10 3.18
C ARG A 131 -9.38 15.86 2.33
N ALA A 132 -9.50 14.68 2.95
CA ALA A 132 -9.78 13.40 2.27
C ALA A 132 -11.24 13.27 1.79
N ARG A 133 -12.15 14.13 2.29
CA ARG A 133 -13.60 14.05 2.05
C ARG A 133 -14.05 14.70 0.74
N VAL A 134 -13.35 15.72 0.25
CA VAL A 134 -13.69 16.35 -1.03
C VAL A 134 -13.21 15.46 -2.16
N GLN A 135 -14.16 14.99 -2.98
CA GLN A 135 -13.84 14.22 -4.18
C GLN A 135 -12.93 15.05 -5.08
N ASN A 136 -11.70 14.56 -5.29
CA ASN A 136 -10.73 15.16 -6.19
C ASN A 136 -11.17 14.93 -7.64
N THR A 137 -12.16 15.68 -8.10
CA THR A 137 -12.50 15.76 -9.51
C THR A 137 -11.50 16.67 -10.20
N GLU A 138 -10.83 16.13 -11.21
CA GLU A 138 -9.94 16.90 -12.06
C GLU A 138 -10.72 17.38 -13.29
N TYR A 139 -10.72 18.69 -13.51
CA TYR A 139 -11.32 19.31 -14.69
C TYR A 139 -10.23 19.70 -15.68
N LYS A 140 -10.61 19.86 -16.94
CA LYS A 140 -9.71 20.30 -18.01
C LYS A 140 -10.33 21.47 -18.74
N ALA A 141 -9.49 22.35 -19.25
CA ALA A 141 -9.91 23.47 -20.08
C ALA A 141 -8.85 23.84 -21.10
N ARG A 142 -9.28 24.39 -22.24
CA ARG A 142 -8.44 25.02 -23.26
C ARG A 142 -9.06 26.35 -23.67
N GLY A 143 -8.25 27.40 -23.64
CA GLY A 143 -8.69 28.77 -23.92
C GLY A 143 -9.43 29.41 -22.75
N GLU A 144 -9.53 30.73 -22.79
CA GLU A 144 -10.05 31.54 -21.68
C GLU A 144 -11.51 31.25 -21.34
N ASN A 145 -12.36 31.01 -22.33
CA ASN A 145 -13.80 30.83 -22.11
C ASN A 145 -14.11 29.48 -21.46
N GLU A 146 -13.48 28.40 -21.94
CA GLU A 146 -13.60 27.09 -21.31
C GLU A 146 -13.04 27.12 -19.90
N LEU A 147 -11.90 27.80 -19.67
CA LEU A 147 -11.32 27.95 -18.34
C LEU A 147 -12.31 28.55 -17.34
N ILE A 148 -12.96 29.67 -17.68
CA ILE A 148 -13.94 30.30 -16.78
C ILE A 148 -15.13 29.37 -16.50
N SER A 149 -15.59 28.63 -17.53
CA SER A 149 -16.64 27.63 -17.35
C SER A 149 -16.19 26.51 -16.40
N SER A 150 -14.99 25.97 -16.58
CA SER A 150 -14.44 24.90 -15.74
C SER A 150 -14.15 25.37 -14.30
N VAL A 151 -13.82 26.64 -14.09
CA VAL A 151 -13.72 27.21 -12.73
C VAL A 151 -15.08 27.20 -12.05
N ARG A 152 -16.17 27.56 -12.76
CA ARG A 152 -17.53 27.43 -12.22
C ARG A 152 -17.89 25.96 -11.95
N ASP A 153 -17.46 25.03 -12.79
CA ASP A 153 -17.64 23.59 -12.53
C ASP A 153 -16.91 23.13 -11.26
N CYS A 154 -15.68 23.62 -11.02
CA CYS A 154 -14.93 23.37 -9.79
C CYS A 154 -15.66 23.95 -8.56
N PHE A 155 -16.17 25.17 -8.66
CA PHE A 155 -16.96 25.79 -7.58
C PHE A 155 -18.25 25.02 -7.31
N ALA A 156 -18.94 24.55 -8.36
CA ALA A 156 -20.11 23.73 -8.22
C ALA A 156 -19.79 22.36 -7.58
N SER A 157 -18.62 21.77 -7.84
CA SER A 157 -18.25 20.46 -7.28
C SER A 157 -18.10 20.46 -5.75
N LEU A 158 -17.86 21.64 -5.15
CA LEU A 158 -17.87 21.80 -3.70
C LEU A 158 -19.24 21.47 -3.08
N TYR A 159 -20.32 21.62 -3.85
CA TYR A 159 -21.69 21.29 -3.46
C TYR A 159 -22.12 19.92 -4.00
N SER A 160 -21.21 18.95 -4.04
CA SER A 160 -21.58 17.54 -4.29
C SER A 160 -22.47 17.01 -3.16
N ASN A 161 -23.29 15.98 -3.44
CA ASN A 161 -24.21 15.41 -2.45
C ASN A 161 -23.46 15.00 -1.16
N ARG A 162 -22.31 14.32 -1.33
CA ARG A 162 -21.43 13.91 -0.24
C ARG A 162 -20.92 15.08 0.60
N ASN A 163 -20.55 16.19 -0.03
CA ASN A 163 -20.08 17.38 0.71
C ASN A 163 -21.23 18.09 1.44
N ILE A 164 -22.45 18.04 0.89
CA ILE A 164 -23.65 18.61 1.50
C ILE A 164 -24.08 17.78 2.72
N GLU A 165 -24.12 16.45 2.61
CA GLU A 165 -24.41 15.51 3.71
C GLU A 165 -23.47 15.69 4.91
N GLN A 166 -22.22 16.09 4.65
CA GLN A 166 -21.15 16.13 5.65
C GLN A 166 -20.85 17.55 6.17
N ARG A 167 -21.76 18.52 5.97
CA ARG A 167 -21.61 19.89 6.51
C ARG A 167 -21.55 19.85 8.04
N SER A 168 -20.47 20.38 8.60
CA SER A 168 -20.38 20.64 10.05
C SER A 168 -20.97 22.02 10.32
N ASN A 169 -21.94 22.11 11.25
CA ASN A 169 -22.57 23.37 11.67
C ASN A 169 -23.14 24.24 10.52
N GLY A 170 -23.55 23.62 9.41
CA GLY A 170 -24.21 24.30 8.29
C GLY A 170 -23.29 25.03 7.28
N GLN A 171 -21.97 25.11 7.50
CA GLN A 171 -21.04 25.80 6.58
C GLN A 171 -20.18 24.80 5.78
N LEU A 172 -19.99 25.08 4.48
CA LEU A 172 -19.04 24.36 3.64
C LEU A 172 -17.63 24.90 3.85
N PRO A 173 -16.59 24.04 3.69
CA PRO A 173 -15.21 24.52 3.74
C PRO A 173 -14.96 25.48 2.58
N LYS A 174 -14.28 26.60 2.89
CA LYS A 174 -13.66 27.46 1.88
C LYS A 174 -12.76 26.61 0.99
N ALA A 175 -12.65 26.93 -0.29
CA ALA A 175 -11.78 26.18 -1.18
C ALA A 175 -11.15 27.06 -2.25
N SER A 176 -9.96 26.68 -2.66
CA SER A 176 -9.22 27.26 -3.77
C SER A 176 -9.22 26.31 -4.97
N VAL A 177 -8.80 26.79 -6.13
CA VAL A 177 -8.63 25.97 -7.34
C VAL A 177 -7.23 26.15 -7.89
N THR A 178 -6.43 25.08 -7.89
CA THR A 178 -5.13 25.05 -8.57
C THR A 178 -5.33 24.78 -10.05
N VAL A 179 -4.78 25.64 -10.90
CA VAL A 179 -4.78 25.54 -12.36
C VAL A 179 -3.34 25.34 -12.83
N GLN A 180 -3.05 24.24 -13.54
CA GLN A 180 -1.69 23.92 -14.01
C GLN A 180 -1.70 23.52 -15.49
N LYS A 181 -0.64 23.90 -16.22
CA LYS A 181 -0.44 23.49 -17.62
C LYS A 181 -0.28 21.97 -17.68
N LEU A 182 -1.19 21.31 -18.39
CA LEU A 182 -1.18 19.86 -18.56
C LEU A 182 -1.79 19.50 -19.91
N ASP A 183 -0.93 19.22 -20.89
CA ASP A 183 -1.34 18.73 -22.20
C ASP A 183 -1.55 17.22 -22.14
N SER A 184 -2.81 16.79 -22.11
CA SER A 184 -3.20 15.39 -21.95
C SER A 184 -2.66 14.50 -23.07
N SER A 185 -2.52 15.03 -24.30
CA SER A 185 -1.98 14.28 -25.45
C SER A 185 -0.51 13.90 -25.27
N LYS A 186 0.21 14.63 -24.42
CA LYS A 186 1.63 14.42 -24.12
C LYS A 186 1.86 13.56 -22.88
N ILE A 187 0.81 13.04 -22.24
CA ILE A 187 0.92 12.21 -21.04
C ILE A 187 0.96 10.74 -21.42
N LYS A 188 2.04 10.07 -21.02
CA LYS A 188 2.24 8.62 -21.19
C LYS A 188 1.63 7.84 -20.03
N ALA A 189 1.74 8.37 -18.82
CA ALA A 189 1.26 7.74 -17.59
C ALA A 189 0.96 8.80 -16.54
N SER A 190 0.07 8.47 -15.60
CA SER A 190 -0.16 9.27 -14.41
C SER A 190 -0.40 8.37 -13.21
N GLY A 191 -0.26 8.95 -12.03
CA GLY A 191 -0.31 8.14 -10.83
C GLY A 191 -0.27 8.92 -9.53
N THR A 192 -0.14 8.15 -8.46
CA THR A 192 0.08 8.64 -7.12
C THR A 192 1.32 7.96 -6.56
N ALA A 193 2.17 8.69 -5.86
CA ALA A 193 3.27 8.13 -5.08
C ALA A 193 3.04 8.47 -3.61
N TYR A 194 3.07 7.46 -2.74
CA TYR A 194 3.06 7.64 -1.30
C TYR A 194 4.49 7.51 -0.82
N THR A 195 4.98 8.42 0.00
CA THR A 195 6.31 8.28 0.65
C THR A 195 6.27 7.34 1.86
N TYR A 196 5.33 6.40 1.86
CA TYR A 196 5.20 5.35 2.85
C TYR A 196 4.45 4.18 2.20
N HIS A 197 4.35 3.05 2.90
CA HIS A 197 3.51 1.94 2.48
C HIS A 197 2.04 2.19 2.86
N PRO A 198 1.11 2.41 1.91
CA PRO A 198 -0.24 2.89 2.21
C PRO A 198 -1.14 1.84 2.90
N LYS A 199 -0.73 0.57 2.94
CA LYS A 199 -1.46 -0.51 3.63
C LYS A 199 -0.89 -0.88 4.99
N SER A 200 0.30 -0.41 5.37
CA SER A 200 0.89 -0.75 6.68
C SER A 200 1.40 0.46 7.46
N GLY A 201 1.56 1.61 6.80
CA GLY A 201 2.19 2.79 7.36
C GLY A 201 3.73 2.73 7.39
N HIS A 202 4.36 1.73 6.75
CA HIS A 202 5.82 1.59 6.78
C HIS A 202 6.53 2.81 6.16
N PRO A 203 7.43 3.49 6.88
CA PRO A 203 7.98 4.77 6.44
C PRO A 203 9.11 4.63 5.42
N ASP A 204 9.87 3.52 5.41
CA ASP A 204 11.12 3.46 4.62
C ASP A 204 10.95 3.12 3.12
N VAL A 205 9.71 3.12 2.62
CA VAL A 205 9.41 2.80 1.23
C VAL A 205 8.52 3.85 0.57
N ILE A 206 8.68 3.99 -0.75
CA ILE A 206 7.79 4.77 -1.60
C ILE A 206 6.93 3.80 -2.40
N THR A 207 5.61 3.95 -2.31
CA THR A 207 4.65 3.15 -3.08
C THR A 207 4.13 3.95 -4.25
N VAL A 208 4.44 3.52 -5.47
CA VAL A 208 4.04 4.19 -6.72
C VAL A 208 2.88 3.45 -7.35
N GLU A 209 1.71 4.08 -7.37
CA GLU A 209 0.54 3.64 -8.12
C GLU A 209 0.49 4.35 -9.48
N HIS A 210 0.29 3.61 -10.57
CA HIS A 210 0.20 4.19 -11.92
C HIS A 210 -0.78 3.48 -12.84
N SER A 211 -1.25 4.23 -13.83
CA SER A 211 -2.10 3.74 -14.92
C SER A 211 -1.81 4.52 -16.21
N ARG A 212 -2.28 3.99 -17.35
CA ARG A 212 -2.25 4.72 -18.62
C ARG A 212 -3.50 5.60 -18.71
N PRO A 213 -3.43 6.74 -19.42
CA PRO A 213 -4.60 7.61 -19.61
C PRO A 213 -5.81 6.89 -20.22
N GLU A 214 -5.58 5.90 -21.09
CA GLU A 214 -6.65 5.10 -21.70
C GLU A 214 -7.27 4.10 -20.72
N SER A 215 -6.52 3.62 -19.74
CA SER A 215 -6.98 2.63 -18.75
C SER A 215 -7.52 3.25 -17.47
N SER A 216 -7.34 4.56 -17.24
CA SER A 216 -7.89 5.27 -16.07
C SER A 216 -9.43 5.28 -16.02
N LYS A 217 -10.11 4.90 -17.11
CA LYS A 217 -11.57 4.68 -17.14
C LYS A 217 -12.00 3.38 -16.43
N TYR A 218 -11.09 2.43 -16.25
CA TYR A 218 -11.35 1.16 -15.59
C TYR A 218 -10.73 1.19 -14.18
N GLN A 219 -11.55 1.34 -13.15
CA GLN A 219 -11.17 1.22 -11.73
C GLN A 219 -10.70 -0.23 -11.45
N GLY A 220 -9.46 -0.55 -11.80
CA GLY A 220 -8.92 -1.91 -11.67
C GLY A 220 -7.48 -2.04 -12.17
N ASP A 221 -7.09 -1.26 -13.18
CA ASP A 221 -5.79 -1.40 -13.87
C ASP A 221 -4.65 -0.56 -13.22
N LYS A 222 -4.73 -0.31 -11.91
CA LYS A 222 -3.71 0.46 -11.18
C LYS A 222 -2.57 -0.46 -10.77
N ARG A 223 -1.41 -0.30 -11.40
CA ARG A 223 -0.19 -1.02 -11.06
C ARG A 223 0.48 -0.38 -9.86
N ARG A 224 1.13 -1.20 -9.03
CA ARG A 224 1.87 -0.76 -7.86
C ARG A 224 3.33 -1.20 -7.94
N ASP A 225 4.25 -0.26 -7.85
CA ASP A 225 5.68 -0.52 -7.66
C ASP A 225 6.11 -0.05 -6.26
N THR A 226 7.12 -0.69 -5.68
CA THR A 226 7.68 -0.29 -4.38
C THR A 226 9.16 0.05 -4.55
N ILE A 227 9.56 1.22 -4.02
CA ILE A 227 10.93 1.71 -4.03
C ILE A 227 11.42 1.80 -2.59
N PHE A 228 12.62 1.31 -2.29
CA PHE A 228 13.26 1.52 -0.99
C PHE A 228 13.86 2.91 -0.92
N LYS A 229 13.56 3.70 0.12
CA LYS A 229 14.00 5.09 0.18
C LYS A 229 15.51 5.25 0.24
N ASN A 230 16.19 4.40 1.04
CA ASN A 230 17.61 4.54 1.35
C ASN A 230 18.49 4.63 0.09
N ASN A 231 18.26 3.73 -0.88
CA ASN A 231 19.10 3.63 -2.08
C ASN A 231 18.30 3.63 -3.40
N LEU A 232 16.99 3.87 -3.33
CA LEU A 232 16.09 3.92 -4.49
C LEU A 232 16.03 2.62 -5.30
N SER A 233 16.38 1.48 -4.68
CA SER A 233 16.18 0.16 -5.27
C SER A 233 14.70 -0.14 -5.47
N ILE A 234 14.38 -0.85 -6.55
CA ILE A 234 13.01 -1.26 -6.87
C ILE A 234 12.81 -2.67 -6.32
N LEU A 235 12.00 -2.80 -5.27
CA LEU A 235 11.81 -4.03 -4.51
C LEU A 235 10.83 -5.01 -5.16
N GLY A 236 9.93 -4.49 -6.00
CA GLY A 236 8.95 -5.29 -6.70
C GLY A 236 8.15 -4.45 -7.69
N ARG A 237 7.75 -5.10 -8.79
CA ARG A 237 6.92 -4.49 -9.82
C ARG A 237 5.57 -5.19 -9.87
N GLY A 238 4.48 -4.42 -9.84
CA GLY A 238 3.12 -4.96 -9.92
C GLY A 238 2.96 -5.84 -11.15
N HIS A 239 2.62 -7.11 -10.92
CA HIS A 239 2.48 -8.11 -11.98
C HIS A 239 1.04 -8.10 -12.51
N ASP A 240 0.84 -7.49 -13.66
CA ASP A 240 -0.39 -7.66 -14.43
C ASP A 240 -0.17 -8.77 -15.49
N ASN A 241 -0.96 -9.84 -15.40
CA ASN A 241 -0.91 -10.96 -16.35
C ASN A 241 -1.44 -10.58 -17.75
N ARG A 242 -2.10 -9.42 -17.93
CA ARG A 242 -2.78 -9.06 -19.18
C ARG A 242 -1.98 -8.13 -20.09
N SER A 243 -1.00 -7.38 -19.60
CA SER A 243 -0.22 -6.43 -20.43
C SER A 243 1.29 -6.60 -20.31
N ARG A 244 1.91 -7.09 -21.39
CA ARG A 244 3.34 -7.44 -21.54
C ARG A 244 4.33 -6.27 -21.41
N ARG A 245 3.90 -5.01 -21.19
CA ARG A 245 4.81 -3.86 -21.09
C ARG A 245 4.55 -3.01 -19.85
N ASN A 246 5.59 -2.83 -19.03
CA ASN A 246 5.58 -1.85 -17.94
C ASN A 246 5.43 -0.44 -18.49
N THR A 247 4.48 0.31 -17.94
CA THR A 247 4.21 1.71 -18.32
C THR A 247 5.38 2.62 -17.92
N LEU A 248 6.01 2.31 -16.78
CA LEU A 248 7.20 2.99 -16.24
C LEU A 248 8.47 2.18 -16.48
N SER A 249 9.55 2.86 -16.89
CA SER A 249 10.90 2.29 -16.83
C SER A 249 11.47 2.34 -15.40
N GLU A 250 12.53 1.59 -15.11
CA GLU A 250 13.21 1.67 -13.81
C GLU A 250 13.81 3.06 -13.56
N ASN A 251 14.34 3.69 -14.61
CA ASN A 251 14.83 5.06 -14.53
C ASN A 251 13.71 6.05 -14.17
N ASN A 252 12.49 5.88 -14.71
CA ASN A 252 11.36 6.72 -14.33
C ASN A 252 10.97 6.54 -12.86
N LEU A 253 11.00 5.30 -12.36
CA LEU A 253 10.73 5.01 -10.95
C LEU A 253 11.78 5.63 -10.04
N LYS A 254 13.07 5.46 -10.35
CA LYS A 254 14.17 6.06 -9.58
C LYS A 254 14.10 7.59 -9.58
N GLU A 255 13.79 8.20 -10.72
CA GLU A 255 13.63 9.65 -10.83
C GLU A 255 12.45 10.16 -9.98
N LEU A 256 11.30 9.50 -10.05
CA LEU A 256 10.16 9.80 -9.16
C LEU A 256 10.51 9.58 -7.69
N GLY A 257 11.27 8.52 -7.37
CA GLY A 257 11.75 8.24 -6.02
C GLY A 257 12.64 9.36 -5.48
N LYS A 258 13.60 9.85 -6.27
CA LYS A 258 14.44 11.03 -5.92
C LYS A 258 13.59 12.26 -5.64
N GLN A 259 12.61 12.53 -6.51
CA GLN A 259 11.72 13.67 -6.35
C GLN A 259 10.86 13.54 -5.09
N ALA A 260 10.41 12.33 -4.77
CA ALA A 260 9.59 12.05 -3.60
C ALA A 260 10.37 12.22 -2.29
N VAL A 261 11.59 11.67 -2.21
CA VAL A 261 12.49 11.85 -1.05
C VAL A 261 12.77 13.34 -0.82
N ARG A 262 13.16 14.09 -1.86
CA ARG A 262 13.43 15.55 -1.73
C ARG A 262 12.20 16.34 -1.29
N ALA A 263 11.01 15.99 -1.79
CA ALA A 263 9.77 16.66 -1.40
C ALA A 263 9.44 16.40 0.07
N GLU A 264 9.61 15.15 0.53
CA GLU A 264 9.39 14.74 1.91
C GLU A 264 10.40 15.38 2.87
N GLU A 265 11.69 15.42 2.50
CA GLU A 265 12.74 16.11 3.25
C GLU A 265 12.44 17.62 3.39
N GLU A 266 11.97 18.28 2.33
CA GLU A 266 11.63 19.71 2.43
C GLU A 266 10.41 19.97 3.32
N LEU A 267 9.40 19.12 3.21
CA LEU A 267 8.13 19.31 3.93
C LEU A 267 8.16 18.70 5.34
N GLN A 268 9.18 17.89 5.66
CA GLN A 268 9.37 17.23 6.96
C GLN A 268 8.14 16.42 7.39
N THR A 269 7.48 15.76 6.43
CA THR A 269 6.25 15.00 6.63
C THR A 269 6.02 14.05 5.47
N GLU A 270 5.36 12.93 5.74
CA GLU A 270 4.98 11.96 4.72
C GLU A 270 3.97 12.54 3.73
N LEU A 271 4.13 12.17 2.46
CA LEU A 271 3.42 12.78 1.35
C LEU A 271 2.67 11.76 0.52
N LYS A 272 1.53 12.22 0.02
CA LYS A 272 0.88 11.71 -1.18
C LYS A 272 1.13 12.67 -2.32
N LEU A 273 1.91 12.23 -3.30
CA LEU A 273 2.24 12.99 -4.50
C LEU A 273 1.36 12.56 -5.67
N LYS A 274 0.75 13.50 -6.38
CA LYS A 274 0.22 13.25 -7.73
C LYS A 274 1.29 13.59 -8.75
N TRP A 275 1.46 12.73 -9.75
CA TRP A 275 2.51 12.90 -10.74
C TRP A 275 2.05 12.45 -12.13
N VAL A 276 2.78 12.91 -13.14
CA VAL A 276 2.60 12.52 -14.55
C VAL A 276 3.94 12.21 -15.21
N LEU A 277 3.94 11.22 -16.09
CA LEU A 277 5.03 10.92 -17.01
C LEU A 277 4.64 11.40 -18.40
N THR A 278 5.48 12.21 -19.01
CA THR A 278 5.29 12.67 -20.40
C THR A 278 5.76 11.65 -21.43
N ASN A 279 5.32 11.77 -22.68
CA ASN A 279 5.78 10.96 -23.81
C ASN A 279 7.31 11.08 -24.04
N GLN A 280 7.91 12.20 -23.61
CA GLN A 280 9.36 12.43 -23.63
C GLN A 280 10.12 11.74 -22.48
N GLY A 281 9.43 11.00 -21.60
CA GLY A 281 10.06 10.29 -20.49
C GLY A 281 10.34 11.14 -19.25
N LYS A 282 9.91 12.41 -19.21
CA LYS A 282 10.07 13.30 -18.04
C LYS A 282 8.91 13.13 -17.06
N VAL A 283 9.25 12.98 -15.78
CA VAL A 283 8.31 12.93 -14.65
C VAL A 283 8.11 14.33 -14.08
N PHE A 284 6.86 14.71 -13.84
CA PHE A 284 6.50 15.95 -13.17
C PHE A 284 5.57 15.67 -11.99
N VAL A 285 5.78 16.40 -10.89
CA VAL A 285 4.84 16.46 -9.77
C VAL A 285 3.75 17.49 -10.10
N LEU A 286 2.51 17.14 -9.81
CA LEU A 286 1.35 18.01 -9.96
C LEU A 286 0.87 18.56 -8.63
N GLU A 287 0.91 17.75 -7.58
CA GLU A 287 0.37 18.06 -6.26
C GLU A 287 1.17 17.31 -5.20
N ALA A 288 1.51 17.98 -4.11
CA ALA A 288 2.04 17.37 -2.89
C ALA A 288 1.05 17.58 -1.74
N ASP A 289 0.61 16.47 -1.14
CA ASP A 289 -0.38 16.45 -0.07
C ASP A 289 0.23 15.78 1.17
N PRO A 290 0.55 16.54 2.23
CA PRO A 290 0.93 16.00 3.53
C PRO A 290 -0.15 15.10 4.12
N GLN A 291 0.21 13.87 4.45
CA GLN A 291 -0.71 12.85 4.95
C GLN A 291 -0.04 12.06 6.07
N GLU A 292 -0.80 11.82 7.15
CA GLU A 292 -0.35 10.90 8.19
C GLU A 292 -0.42 9.46 7.68
N PRO A 293 0.65 8.66 7.80
CA PRO A 293 0.60 7.25 7.50
C PRO A 293 -0.46 6.54 8.35
N PRO A 294 -1.15 5.52 7.81
CA PRO A 294 -2.16 4.81 8.56
C PRO A 294 -1.50 4.04 9.71
N ASN A 295 -1.95 4.29 10.94
CA ASN A 295 -1.51 3.52 12.09
C ASN A 295 -2.25 2.17 12.16
N ILE A 296 -1.72 1.17 11.46
CA ILE A 296 -2.30 -0.17 11.38
C ILE A 296 -1.62 -1.08 12.40
N ASP A 297 -2.42 -1.78 13.19
CA ASP A 297 -1.93 -2.82 14.11
C ASP A 297 -1.23 -3.94 13.33
N PRO A 298 0.06 -4.22 13.58
CA PRO A 298 0.80 -5.25 12.89
C PRO A 298 0.25 -6.66 13.12
N LEU A 299 -0.32 -6.93 14.30
CA LEU A 299 -0.94 -8.19 14.66
C LEU A 299 -2.30 -7.90 15.29
N PRO A 300 -3.37 -7.74 14.49
CA PRO A 300 -4.70 -7.44 15.00
C PRO A 300 -5.25 -8.66 15.74
N GLN A 301 -4.86 -8.86 17.00
CA GLN A 301 -5.46 -9.87 17.86
C GLN A 301 -6.77 -9.34 18.41
N LYS A 302 -7.83 -9.60 17.64
CA LYS A 302 -9.18 -9.53 18.16
C LYS A 302 -9.60 -10.94 18.49
N ALA A 303 -10.02 -11.13 19.73
CA ALA A 303 -10.69 -12.35 20.18
C ALA A 303 -12.11 -11.97 20.58
N LEU A 304 -13.06 -12.83 20.25
CA LEU A 304 -14.42 -12.72 20.76
C LEU A 304 -14.42 -12.98 22.28
N LYS A 305 -15.13 -12.12 23.04
CA LYS A 305 -15.37 -12.37 24.48
C LYS A 305 -16.45 -13.41 24.70
N GLU A 306 -17.33 -13.53 23.74
CA GLU A 306 -18.56 -14.31 23.82
C GLU A 306 -18.79 -15.00 22.48
N LYS A 307 -19.50 -16.12 22.51
CA LYS A 307 -19.92 -16.87 21.33
C LYS A 307 -21.44 -16.86 21.27
N SER A 308 -21.98 -16.81 20.07
CA SER A 308 -23.43 -16.90 19.83
C SER A 308 -23.77 -18.06 18.91
N GLU A 309 -24.97 -18.08 18.36
CA GLU A 309 -25.38 -19.03 17.33
C GLU A 309 -24.50 -18.87 16.08
N ILE A 310 -23.96 -19.98 15.58
CA ILE A 310 -23.20 -20.02 14.34
C ILE A 310 -24.18 -20.05 13.17
N LEU A 311 -24.14 -19.05 12.31
CA LEU A 311 -24.94 -18.99 11.10
C LEU A 311 -24.25 -19.73 9.95
N VAL A 312 -22.96 -19.45 9.75
CA VAL A 312 -22.19 -19.97 8.61
C VAL A 312 -20.74 -20.19 9.02
N THR A 313 -20.07 -21.18 8.44
CA THR A 313 -18.62 -21.38 8.57
C THR A 313 -17.96 -21.47 7.20
N GLY A 314 -16.67 -21.14 7.12
CA GLY A 314 -15.91 -21.15 5.89
C GLY A 314 -14.40 -21.07 6.12
N GLU A 315 -13.66 -20.91 5.03
CA GLU A 315 -12.21 -20.77 5.01
C GLU A 315 -11.81 -19.30 5.17
N PRO A 316 -11.04 -18.93 6.21
CA PRO A 316 -10.57 -17.57 6.40
C PRO A 316 -9.49 -17.22 5.37
N VAL A 317 -9.76 -16.22 4.53
CA VAL A 317 -8.85 -15.72 3.49
C VAL A 317 -8.08 -14.49 3.96
N GLU A 318 -8.75 -13.58 4.67
CA GLU A 318 -8.12 -12.47 5.39
C GLU A 318 -8.57 -12.48 6.85
N SER A 319 -7.60 -12.37 7.74
CA SER A 319 -7.80 -12.46 9.18
C SER A 319 -8.49 -11.22 9.76
N GLY A 320 -9.29 -11.43 10.81
CA GLY A 320 -9.81 -10.38 11.68
C GLY A 320 -11.23 -10.67 12.17
N ILE A 321 -11.75 -9.77 13.01
CA ILE A 321 -13.11 -9.87 13.55
C ILE A 321 -13.84 -8.54 13.39
N LYS A 322 -14.96 -8.56 12.67
CA LYS A 322 -15.78 -7.38 12.35
C LYS A 322 -17.26 -7.71 12.43
N SER A 323 -18.07 -6.72 12.78
CA SER A 323 -19.52 -6.85 12.87
C SER A 323 -20.16 -5.78 12.01
N GLY A 324 -21.38 -6.05 11.59
CA GLY A 324 -22.18 -5.15 10.78
C GLY A 324 -23.45 -5.86 10.33
N LYS A 325 -24.30 -5.12 9.61
CA LYS A 325 -25.50 -5.69 9.03
C LYS A 325 -25.15 -6.54 7.82
N ALA A 326 -25.59 -7.78 7.77
CA ALA A 326 -25.44 -8.62 6.60
C ALA A 326 -26.17 -7.99 5.41
N LYS A 327 -25.52 -7.95 4.25
CA LYS A 327 -26.11 -7.51 2.99
C LYS A 327 -25.78 -8.54 1.92
N VAL A 328 -26.77 -9.37 1.61
CA VAL A 328 -26.71 -10.31 0.50
C VAL A 328 -26.90 -9.53 -0.79
N ILE A 329 -25.84 -9.43 -1.58
CA ILE A 329 -25.82 -8.70 -2.85
C ILE A 329 -25.47 -9.71 -3.94
N ASP A 330 -26.35 -9.85 -4.91
CA ASP A 330 -26.21 -10.79 -6.04
C ASP A 330 -25.36 -10.23 -7.18
N SER A 331 -25.32 -8.90 -7.31
CA SER A 331 -24.67 -8.19 -8.40
C SER A 331 -24.02 -6.88 -7.92
N PRO A 332 -22.80 -6.53 -8.40
CA PRO A 332 -22.16 -5.24 -8.13
C PRO A 332 -22.98 -4.01 -8.53
N SER A 333 -24.00 -4.17 -9.38
CA SER A 333 -24.92 -3.08 -9.74
C SER A 333 -25.77 -2.58 -8.57
N HIS A 334 -25.98 -3.41 -7.54
CA HIS A 334 -26.75 -3.08 -6.34
C HIS A 334 -25.86 -2.46 -5.25
N ALA A 335 -24.83 -1.72 -5.66
CA ALA A 335 -23.81 -1.18 -4.77
C ALA A 335 -24.33 -0.14 -3.75
N ASP A 336 -25.49 0.46 -4.03
CA ASP A 336 -26.14 1.44 -3.17
C ASP A 336 -26.82 0.79 -1.94
N GLU A 337 -27.00 -0.54 -1.96
CA GLU A 337 -27.58 -1.28 -0.84
C GLU A 337 -26.60 -1.51 0.32
N LEU A 338 -25.29 -1.42 0.03
CA LEU A 338 -24.21 -1.60 1.00
C LEU A 338 -23.81 -0.24 1.60
N LYS A 339 -24.00 -0.10 2.91
CA LYS A 339 -23.52 1.07 3.66
C LYS A 339 -22.14 0.80 4.25
N ASN A 340 -21.42 1.87 4.58
CA ASN A 340 -20.13 1.74 5.28
C ASN A 340 -20.35 1.04 6.63
N GLY A 341 -19.61 -0.04 6.85
CA GLY A 341 -19.74 -0.85 8.07
C GLY A 341 -20.60 -2.11 7.91
N ASP A 342 -21.32 -2.27 6.79
CA ASP A 342 -22.09 -3.49 6.52
C ASP A 342 -21.20 -4.68 6.16
N VAL A 343 -21.70 -5.90 6.37
CA VAL A 343 -21.05 -7.15 5.97
C VAL A 343 -21.55 -7.53 4.58
N LEU A 344 -20.65 -7.56 3.60
CA LEU A 344 -20.96 -7.93 2.23
C LEU A 344 -21.05 -9.45 2.09
N VAL A 345 -22.20 -9.97 1.67
CA VAL A 345 -22.43 -11.40 1.42
C VAL A 345 -22.69 -11.63 -0.06
N VAL A 346 -21.88 -12.48 -0.71
CA VAL A 346 -21.91 -12.71 -2.16
C VAL A 346 -21.73 -14.19 -2.50
N ASP A 347 -22.22 -14.63 -3.67
CA ASP A 347 -21.93 -16.00 -4.13
C ASP A 347 -20.46 -16.14 -4.56
N LYS A 348 -19.99 -15.20 -5.42
CA LYS A 348 -18.64 -15.21 -5.96
C LYS A 348 -18.00 -13.82 -5.92
N LEU A 349 -16.79 -13.76 -5.35
CA LEU A 349 -15.97 -12.56 -5.32
C LEU A 349 -15.06 -12.46 -6.56
N ASP A 350 -15.06 -11.31 -7.23
CA ASP A 350 -14.19 -10.97 -8.37
C ASP A 350 -13.92 -9.46 -8.46
N GLU A 351 -13.15 -9.02 -9.47
CA GLU A 351 -12.68 -7.63 -9.63
C GLU A 351 -13.79 -6.58 -9.61
N ARG A 352 -15.03 -6.94 -9.98
CA ARG A 352 -16.16 -6.01 -10.04
C ARG A 352 -16.63 -5.56 -8.66
N TRP A 353 -16.28 -6.31 -7.61
CA TRP A 353 -16.68 -6.06 -6.23
C TRP A 353 -15.74 -5.10 -5.49
N LYS A 354 -14.64 -4.65 -6.11
CA LYS A 354 -13.59 -3.83 -5.46
C LYS A 354 -14.14 -2.67 -4.62
N ASN A 355 -15.00 -1.86 -5.22
CA ASN A 355 -15.57 -0.67 -4.57
C ASN A 355 -16.48 -1.03 -3.38
N LEU A 356 -17.08 -2.22 -3.38
CA LEU A 356 -17.92 -2.70 -2.28
C LEU A 356 -17.09 -3.29 -1.14
N ILE A 357 -16.02 -4.01 -1.46
CA ILE A 357 -15.06 -4.53 -0.48
C ILE A 357 -14.46 -3.38 0.35
N GLU A 358 -14.13 -2.25 -0.30
CA GLU A 358 -13.59 -1.06 0.39
C GLU A 358 -14.59 -0.42 1.38
N LYS A 359 -15.90 -0.58 1.17
CA LYS A 359 -16.96 -0.09 2.08
C LYS A 359 -17.31 -1.10 3.18
N ALA A 360 -17.18 -2.39 2.88
CA ALA A 360 -17.62 -3.47 3.75
C ALA A 360 -16.75 -3.57 5.02
N SER A 361 -17.39 -3.90 6.15
CA SER A 361 -16.68 -4.24 7.38
C SER A 361 -16.11 -5.65 7.35
N ALA A 362 -16.76 -6.59 6.66
CA ALA A 362 -16.30 -7.94 6.37
C ALA A 362 -16.93 -8.46 5.07
N VAL A 363 -16.34 -9.49 4.47
CA VAL A 363 -16.86 -10.15 3.25
C VAL A 363 -17.08 -11.64 3.52
N VAL A 364 -18.25 -12.16 3.12
CA VAL A 364 -18.59 -13.58 3.15
C VAL A 364 -18.89 -14.02 1.72
N ALA A 365 -18.11 -14.97 1.20
CA ALA A 365 -18.25 -15.52 -0.15
C ALA A 365 -18.55 -17.01 -0.10
N ASN A 366 -19.61 -17.45 -0.78
CA ASN A 366 -19.98 -18.87 -0.81
C ASN A 366 -18.92 -19.74 -1.45
N ARG A 367 -18.27 -19.24 -2.51
CA ARG A 367 -17.32 -20.00 -3.31
C ARG A 367 -15.87 -19.72 -2.93
N LYS A 368 -14.99 -20.62 -3.37
CA LYS A 368 -13.54 -20.45 -3.29
C LYS A 368 -13.08 -19.19 -4.01
N ILE A 369 -12.23 -18.42 -3.32
CA ILE A 369 -11.63 -17.20 -3.86
C ILE A 369 -10.33 -17.56 -4.57
N ASN A 370 -10.20 -17.15 -5.84
CA ASN A 370 -8.94 -17.27 -6.57
C ASN A 370 -8.00 -16.15 -6.15
N LEU A 371 -7.17 -16.40 -5.12
CA LEU A 371 -6.25 -15.42 -4.57
C LEU A 371 -5.30 -14.81 -5.60
N ARG A 372 -4.87 -15.57 -6.61
CA ARG A 372 -4.02 -15.04 -7.70
C ARG A 372 -4.68 -13.89 -8.47
N GLN A 373 -6.01 -13.88 -8.59
CA GLN A 373 -6.76 -12.87 -9.33
C GLN A 373 -7.38 -11.80 -8.42
N THR A 374 -7.59 -12.13 -7.14
CA THR A 374 -8.39 -11.30 -6.22
C THR A 374 -7.57 -10.66 -5.11
N ARG A 375 -6.29 -11.02 -4.93
CA ARG A 375 -5.44 -10.47 -3.85
C ARG A 375 -5.35 -8.94 -3.90
N GLU A 376 -5.28 -8.33 -5.08
CA GLU A 376 -5.25 -6.86 -5.22
C GLU A 376 -6.56 -6.18 -4.80
N LEU A 377 -7.66 -6.93 -4.71
CA LEU A 377 -8.95 -6.44 -4.21
C LEU A 377 -9.00 -6.42 -2.68
N LEU A 378 -8.19 -7.26 -2.04
CA LEU A 378 -8.14 -7.40 -0.59
C LEU A 378 -7.25 -6.32 0.02
N ASN A 379 -7.76 -5.68 1.07
CA ASN A 379 -7.09 -4.57 1.74
C ASN A 379 -6.32 -5.02 3.01
N GLU A 380 -6.27 -6.33 3.30
CA GLU A 380 -5.60 -6.94 4.48
C GLU A 380 -6.12 -6.45 5.85
N VAL A 381 -7.24 -5.71 5.85
CA VAL A 381 -7.88 -5.12 7.03
C VAL A 381 -9.33 -5.61 7.17
N THR A 382 -10.03 -5.80 6.07
CA THR A 382 -11.39 -6.35 5.99
C THR A 382 -11.31 -7.87 6.05
N PRO A 383 -11.87 -8.51 7.08
CA PRO A 383 -11.93 -9.98 7.17
C PRO A 383 -12.69 -10.55 5.98
N VAL A 384 -12.17 -11.63 5.40
CA VAL A 384 -12.79 -12.29 4.26
C VAL A 384 -12.92 -13.78 4.56
N LEU A 385 -14.16 -14.25 4.55
CA LEU A 385 -14.52 -15.65 4.67
C LEU A 385 -14.91 -16.19 3.29
N ALA A 386 -14.20 -17.20 2.79
CA ALA A 386 -14.53 -17.90 1.55
C ALA A 386 -15.11 -19.28 1.83
N GLU A 387 -15.62 -19.95 0.80
CA GLU A 387 -16.15 -21.31 0.92
C GLU A 387 -17.29 -21.43 1.95
N ALA A 388 -17.94 -20.31 2.26
CA ALA A 388 -19.09 -20.18 3.14
C ALA A 388 -20.35 -20.62 2.40
N SER A 389 -20.40 -21.90 2.03
CA SER A 389 -21.26 -22.47 0.98
C SER A 389 -22.75 -22.08 1.04
N THR A 390 -23.27 -21.78 2.23
CA THR A 390 -24.67 -21.42 2.49
C THR A 390 -24.85 -19.94 2.87
N GLY A 391 -23.82 -19.10 2.72
CA GLY A 391 -23.80 -17.70 3.15
C GLY A 391 -24.94 -16.87 2.57
N THR A 392 -25.17 -16.94 1.26
CA THR A 392 -26.24 -16.18 0.60
C THR A 392 -27.66 -16.68 0.90
N SER A 393 -27.81 -17.89 1.46
CA SER A 393 -29.13 -18.47 1.77
C SER A 393 -29.48 -18.42 3.25
N GLU A 394 -28.49 -18.53 4.14
CA GLU A 394 -28.67 -18.56 5.59
C GLU A 394 -28.59 -17.15 6.21
N LEU A 395 -27.84 -16.23 5.62
CA LEU A 395 -27.73 -14.86 6.11
C LEU A 395 -28.88 -13.99 5.59
N ILE A 396 -29.57 -13.32 6.50
CA ILE A 396 -30.72 -12.46 6.22
C ILE A 396 -30.23 -11.01 6.07
N SER A 397 -30.47 -10.42 4.90
CA SER A 397 -30.14 -9.01 4.65
C SER A 397 -30.76 -8.08 5.70
N GLY A 398 -29.92 -7.32 6.40
CA GLY A 398 -30.28 -6.37 7.45
C GLY A 398 -30.08 -6.89 8.87
N GLU A 399 -29.87 -8.19 9.06
CA GLU A 399 -29.56 -8.77 10.38
C GLU A 399 -28.14 -8.40 10.82
N GLU A 400 -27.93 -8.22 12.12
CA GLU A 400 -26.58 -8.01 12.63
C GLU A 400 -25.83 -9.33 12.74
N VAL A 401 -24.60 -9.34 12.26
CA VAL A 401 -23.71 -10.50 12.30
C VAL A 401 -22.30 -10.09 12.71
N THR A 402 -21.54 -11.06 13.23
CA THR A 402 -20.12 -10.92 13.50
C THR A 402 -19.34 -11.95 12.72
N VAL A 403 -18.43 -11.51 11.85
CA VAL A 403 -17.55 -12.37 11.07
C VAL A 403 -16.20 -12.49 11.79
N GLU A 404 -15.80 -13.71 12.13
CA GLU A 404 -14.53 -14.08 12.74
C GLU A 404 -13.69 -14.91 11.76
N CYS A 405 -12.56 -14.35 11.34
CA CYS A 405 -11.58 -15.01 10.47
C CYS A 405 -10.20 -15.15 11.14
N SER A 406 -10.12 -15.01 12.46
CA SER A 406 -8.87 -15.12 13.24
C SER A 406 -8.60 -16.54 13.76
N ALA A 407 -9.59 -17.44 13.71
CA ALA A 407 -9.43 -18.85 14.05
C ALA A 407 -9.06 -19.69 12.82
N SER A 408 -8.63 -20.95 13.04
CA SER A 408 -8.34 -21.91 11.96
C SER A 408 -9.54 -22.18 11.05
N LYS A 409 -10.76 -22.05 11.58
CA LYS A 409 -12.01 -22.11 10.83
C LYS A 409 -12.76 -20.80 11.02
N GLY A 410 -13.03 -20.10 9.92
CA GLY A 410 -13.75 -18.84 9.98
C GLY A 410 -15.25 -19.04 10.19
N THR A 411 -15.86 -18.15 10.95
CA THR A 411 -17.23 -18.31 11.46
C THR A 411 -18.01 -17.00 11.38
N VAL A 412 -19.27 -17.08 10.95
CA VAL A 412 -20.23 -15.98 11.03
C VAL A 412 -21.19 -16.28 12.18
N TRP A 413 -21.18 -15.38 13.16
CA TRP A 413 -21.96 -15.45 14.37
C TRP A 413 -23.17 -14.53 14.28
N LYS A 414 -24.27 -14.92 14.90
CA LYS A 414 -25.48 -14.09 15.01
C LYS A 414 -25.28 -12.94 16.00
N GLY A 415 -25.69 -11.73 15.60
CA GLY A 415 -25.60 -10.51 16.40
C GLY A 415 -24.22 -9.83 16.37
N GLU A 416 -24.16 -8.60 16.88
CA GLU A 416 -22.92 -7.94 17.22
C GLU A 416 -22.35 -8.51 18.53
N LEU A 417 -21.18 -9.13 18.45
CA LEU A 417 -20.51 -9.71 19.59
C LEU A 417 -19.40 -8.81 20.12
N ALA A 418 -19.30 -8.75 21.44
CA ALA A 418 -18.24 -8.03 22.13
C ALA A 418 -16.87 -8.63 21.79
N LYS A 419 -15.98 -7.78 21.32
CA LYS A 419 -14.59 -8.13 21.00
C LYS A 419 -13.67 -7.57 22.07
N THR A 420 -12.62 -8.31 22.37
CA THR A 420 -11.47 -7.74 23.06
C THR A 420 -10.46 -7.34 22.01
N SER A 421 -10.20 -6.04 21.85
CA SER A 421 -8.96 -5.60 21.24
C SER A 421 -7.88 -5.66 22.31
N ARG A 422 -7.00 -6.65 22.22
CA ARG A 422 -5.70 -6.52 22.87
C ARG A 422 -4.83 -5.73 21.91
N ASN A 423 -4.75 -4.42 22.11
CA ASN A 423 -3.57 -3.72 21.63
C ASN A 423 -2.44 -4.30 22.47
N LEU A 424 -1.64 -5.17 21.87
CA LEU A 424 -0.38 -5.56 22.50
C LEU A 424 0.36 -4.24 22.71
N ASN A 425 0.69 -3.93 23.97
CA ASN A 425 1.56 -2.80 24.24
C ASN A 425 2.96 -3.25 23.81
N LEU A 426 3.24 -3.05 22.52
CA LEU A 426 4.48 -3.44 21.87
C LEU A 426 5.65 -2.52 22.26
N GLU A 427 5.41 -1.49 23.08
CA GLU A 427 6.42 -0.50 23.46
C GLU A 427 7.48 -1.04 24.43
N ASN A 428 7.24 -2.18 25.09
CA ASN A 428 8.16 -2.73 26.09
C ASN A 428 8.72 -4.09 25.69
N LYS A 429 9.84 -4.09 24.96
CA LYS A 429 10.75 -5.23 24.96
C LYS A 429 11.45 -5.25 26.33
N GLN A 430 10.87 -5.95 27.30
CA GLN A 430 11.45 -6.15 28.64
C GLN A 430 12.48 -7.29 28.67
N GLU A 431 12.59 -8.07 27.61
CA GLU A 431 13.44 -9.27 27.55
C GLU A 431 14.82 -8.93 27.00
N SER A 432 15.86 -9.50 27.61
CA SER A 432 17.25 -9.43 27.15
C SER A 432 17.48 -10.23 25.86
N THR A 433 16.59 -11.17 25.55
CA THR A 433 16.70 -12.05 24.38
C THR A 433 16.23 -11.33 23.12
N GLU A 434 16.98 -11.49 22.03
CA GLU A 434 16.56 -11.00 20.71
C GLU A 434 15.41 -11.85 20.15
N VAL A 435 14.41 -11.19 19.59
CA VAL A 435 13.22 -11.80 19.02
C VAL A 435 13.26 -11.62 17.51
N TYR A 436 13.29 -12.72 16.77
CA TYR A 436 13.26 -12.74 15.31
C TYR A 436 11.95 -13.31 14.80
N LEU A 437 11.47 -12.79 13.66
CA LEU A 437 10.24 -13.25 13.03
C LEU A 437 10.51 -14.12 11.81
N ASP A 438 9.91 -15.31 11.75
CA ASP A 438 9.96 -16.17 10.57
C ASP A 438 8.95 -15.70 9.51
N ILE A 439 9.47 -15.35 8.33
CA ILE A 439 8.72 -14.77 7.21
C ILE A 439 8.61 -15.79 6.07
N SER A 440 7.37 -16.18 5.76
CA SER A 440 7.01 -16.91 4.54
C SER A 440 6.13 -16.10 3.59
N ASP A 441 5.52 -15.00 4.06
CA ASP A 441 4.60 -14.16 3.27
C ASP A 441 5.19 -12.77 3.00
N ARG A 442 5.67 -12.58 1.76
CA ARG A 442 6.26 -11.30 1.32
C ARG A 442 5.26 -10.15 1.16
N GLU A 443 3.96 -10.43 1.11
CA GLU A 443 2.95 -9.38 0.88
C GLU A 443 2.67 -8.62 2.19
N ARG A 444 2.75 -9.32 3.33
CA ARG A 444 2.48 -8.76 4.67
C ARG A 444 3.73 -8.27 5.40
N VAL A 445 4.91 -8.38 4.81
CA VAL A 445 6.18 -8.12 5.51
C VAL A 445 6.32 -6.69 6.05
N PHE A 446 5.89 -5.67 5.29
CA PHE A 446 5.90 -4.27 5.74
C PHE A 446 4.94 -3.97 6.88
N ARG A 447 3.98 -4.87 7.14
CA ARG A 447 3.11 -4.80 8.30
C ARG A 447 3.79 -5.45 9.49
N TYR A 448 4.29 -6.67 9.33
CA TYR A 448 4.91 -7.41 10.42
C TYR A 448 6.21 -6.81 10.91
N SER A 449 6.96 -6.10 10.06
CA SER A 449 8.17 -5.40 10.50
C SER A 449 7.89 -4.28 11.50
N ARG A 450 6.64 -3.84 11.68
CA ARG A 450 6.25 -2.88 12.73
C ARG A 450 6.14 -3.52 14.12
N LEU A 451 6.33 -4.84 14.24
CA LEU A 451 6.48 -5.51 15.53
C LEU A 451 7.81 -5.12 16.19
N PRO A 452 7.88 -5.11 17.54
CA PRO A 452 9.08 -4.83 18.33
C PRO A 452 9.99 -6.06 18.33
N VAL A 453 10.45 -6.44 17.14
CA VAL A 453 11.35 -7.58 16.90
C VAL A 453 12.69 -7.06 16.40
N ASP A 454 13.75 -7.79 16.68
CA ASP A 454 15.14 -7.43 16.41
C ASP A 454 15.59 -7.81 15.01
N GLY A 455 14.84 -8.68 14.33
CA GLY A 455 15.14 -9.10 12.96
C GLY A 455 14.09 -10.04 12.37
N ALA A 456 14.43 -10.61 11.22
CA ALA A 456 13.60 -11.59 10.54
C ALA A 456 14.42 -12.78 10.02
N ARG A 457 13.74 -13.89 9.77
CA ARG A 457 14.31 -15.06 9.11
C ARG A 457 13.42 -15.47 7.97
N ILE A 458 14.01 -15.80 6.83
CA ILE A 458 13.31 -16.36 5.68
C ILE A 458 13.59 -17.86 5.69
N THR A 459 12.74 -18.62 6.37
CA THR A 459 12.86 -20.09 6.47
C THR A 459 12.23 -20.81 5.27
N ASP A 460 11.37 -20.12 4.51
CA ASP A 460 10.75 -20.65 3.28
C ASP A 460 10.93 -19.66 2.11
N LEU A 461 12.04 -19.82 1.38
CA LEU A 461 12.32 -19.07 0.15
C LEU A 461 11.25 -19.31 -0.94
N GLU A 462 10.62 -20.49 -0.98
CA GLU A 462 9.54 -20.79 -1.92
C GLU A 462 8.26 -20.02 -1.59
N GLY A 463 7.93 -19.93 -0.30
CA GLY A 463 6.86 -19.10 0.26
C GLY A 463 7.04 -17.63 -0.14
N VAL A 464 8.24 -17.08 0.06
CA VAL A 464 8.59 -15.70 -0.32
C VAL A 464 8.55 -15.47 -1.84
N LEU A 465 8.92 -16.48 -2.65
CA LEU A 465 8.82 -16.42 -4.11
C LEU A 465 7.36 -16.39 -4.61
N THR A 466 6.47 -17.16 -3.97
CA THR A 466 5.08 -17.34 -4.40
C THR A 466 4.07 -16.45 -3.69
N GLY A 467 4.41 -15.89 -2.53
CA GLY A 467 3.44 -15.22 -1.64
C GLY A 467 2.39 -16.19 -1.09
N ASN A 468 2.79 -17.43 -0.77
CA ASN A 468 1.91 -18.54 -0.40
C ASN A 468 0.81 -18.87 -1.44
N GLN A 469 1.09 -18.69 -2.74
CA GLN A 469 0.20 -19.09 -3.83
C GLN A 469 0.70 -20.38 -4.49
N ASN A 470 -0.17 -21.40 -4.62
CA ASN A 470 0.04 -22.68 -5.34
C ASN A 470 1.49 -23.00 -5.79
N LYS A 471 2.18 -23.83 -4.99
CA LYS A 471 3.56 -24.36 -5.22
C LYS A 471 3.77 -24.99 -6.61
N SER A 472 2.70 -25.48 -7.25
CA SER A 472 2.71 -26.08 -8.60
C SER A 472 3.07 -25.12 -9.75
N SER A 473 3.27 -23.83 -9.48
CA SER A 473 3.61 -22.80 -10.48
C SER A 473 5.11 -22.48 -10.57
N VAL A 474 5.93 -22.96 -9.63
CA VAL A 474 7.39 -22.72 -9.60
C VAL A 474 8.12 -23.51 -10.69
N SER A 475 7.69 -24.76 -10.94
CA SER A 475 8.30 -25.67 -11.93
C SER A 475 8.20 -25.22 -13.40
N ARG A 476 7.39 -24.18 -13.70
CA ARG A 476 7.21 -23.65 -15.05
C ARG A 476 7.97 -22.34 -15.32
N LYS A 477 8.62 -21.73 -14.31
CA LYS A 477 9.36 -20.48 -14.49
C LYS A 477 10.73 -20.73 -15.13
N SER A 478 11.16 -19.83 -16.01
CA SER A 478 12.55 -19.85 -16.49
C SER A 478 13.53 -19.55 -15.34
N LYS A 479 14.77 -20.07 -15.40
CA LYS A 479 15.83 -19.79 -14.38
C LYS A 479 15.96 -18.29 -14.08
N LYS A 480 15.93 -17.45 -15.12
CA LYS A 480 16.02 -15.99 -14.99
C LYS A 480 14.83 -15.39 -14.24
N GLU A 481 13.62 -15.90 -14.47
CA GLU A 481 12.40 -15.45 -13.82
C GLU A 481 12.32 -15.93 -12.36
N TYR A 482 12.85 -17.12 -12.08
CA TYR A 482 13.01 -17.63 -10.72
C TYR A 482 13.90 -16.71 -9.89
N VAL A 483 15.14 -16.47 -10.33
CA VAL A 483 16.09 -15.56 -9.64
C VAL A 483 15.50 -14.17 -9.46
N LYS A 484 14.85 -13.62 -10.50
CA LYS A 484 14.20 -12.31 -10.42
C LYS A 484 13.07 -12.27 -9.38
N SER A 485 12.24 -13.32 -9.33
CA SER A 485 11.12 -13.41 -8.37
C SER A 485 11.65 -13.53 -6.94
N LEU A 486 12.67 -14.37 -6.75
CA LEU A 486 13.27 -14.61 -5.44
C LEU A 486 13.96 -13.36 -4.90
N LYS A 487 14.79 -12.71 -5.74
CA LYS A 487 15.41 -11.41 -5.43
C LYS A 487 14.35 -10.38 -4.99
N SER A 488 13.23 -10.29 -5.72
CA SER A 488 12.14 -9.37 -5.37
C SER A 488 11.49 -9.71 -4.02
N GLY A 489 11.32 -11.00 -3.71
CA GLY A 489 10.82 -11.43 -2.41
C GLY A 489 11.78 -11.11 -1.27
N ILE A 490 13.05 -11.54 -1.37
CA ILE A 490 14.08 -11.33 -0.36
C ILE A 490 14.30 -9.82 -0.11
N SER A 491 14.46 -9.02 -1.16
CA SER A 491 14.68 -7.58 -1.02
C SER A 491 13.52 -6.84 -0.33
N ARG A 492 12.27 -7.28 -0.51
CA ARG A 492 11.13 -6.73 0.24
C ARG A 492 11.25 -7.01 1.73
N VAL A 493 11.69 -8.20 2.12
CA VAL A 493 11.93 -8.54 3.54
C VAL A 493 13.08 -7.70 4.08
N CYS A 494 14.21 -7.65 3.38
CA CYS A 494 15.38 -6.86 3.79
C CYS A 494 15.02 -5.38 3.98
N ALA A 495 14.29 -4.78 3.04
CA ALA A 495 13.85 -3.39 3.12
C ALA A 495 12.83 -3.13 4.24
N ALA A 496 11.97 -4.09 4.57
CA ALA A 496 11.01 -3.94 5.65
C ALA A 496 11.67 -4.00 7.03
N PHE A 497 12.75 -4.75 7.17
CA PHE A 497 13.44 -4.90 8.45
C PHE A 497 14.61 -3.93 8.62
N HIS A 498 15.17 -3.38 7.54
CA HIS A 498 16.34 -2.49 7.57
C HIS A 498 16.26 -1.41 8.68
N PRO A 499 17.33 -1.21 9.48
CA PRO A 499 18.64 -1.87 9.38
C PRO A 499 18.73 -3.21 10.12
N ARG A 500 17.62 -3.74 10.66
CA ARG A 500 17.62 -5.00 11.41
C ARG A 500 18.06 -6.20 10.56
N PRO A 501 18.79 -7.16 11.14
CA PRO A 501 19.26 -8.36 10.44
C PRO A 501 18.12 -9.21 9.87
N VAL A 502 18.39 -9.80 8.70
CA VAL A 502 17.55 -10.76 8.01
C VAL A 502 18.40 -11.94 7.59
N THR A 503 18.09 -13.15 8.08
CA THR A 503 18.74 -14.38 7.60
C THR A 503 17.87 -15.07 6.55
N ALA A 504 18.47 -15.65 5.51
CA ALA A 504 17.77 -16.41 4.48
C ALA A 504 18.26 -17.87 4.44
N GLU A 505 17.35 -18.81 4.73
CA GLU A 505 17.65 -20.24 4.75
C GLU A 505 17.66 -20.83 3.34
N LEU A 506 18.80 -21.37 2.90
CA LEU A 506 18.91 -22.04 1.60
C LEU A 506 18.14 -23.37 1.60
N SER A 507 17.73 -23.84 0.42
CA SER A 507 16.97 -25.08 0.30
C SER A 507 17.79 -26.32 0.70
N ARG A 508 17.28 -27.11 1.65
CA ARG A 508 17.88 -28.39 2.06
C ARG A 508 18.13 -29.34 0.88
N ALA A 509 17.11 -29.55 0.04
CA ALA A 509 17.23 -30.39 -1.14
C ALA A 509 18.26 -29.88 -2.16
N GLY A 510 18.51 -28.56 -2.18
CA GLY A 510 19.57 -27.97 -2.99
C GLY A 510 20.95 -28.22 -2.39
N ALA A 511 21.09 -28.06 -1.07
CA ALA A 511 22.34 -28.29 -0.35
C ALA A 511 22.78 -29.76 -0.41
N GLU A 512 21.88 -30.71 -0.19
CA GLU A 512 22.16 -32.15 -0.30
C GLU A 512 22.70 -32.51 -1.70
N LYS A 513 22.09 -31.97 -2.76
CA LYS A 513 22.57 -32.17 -4.13
C LYS A 513 23.96 -31.58 -4.36
N LEU A 514 24.22 -30.37 -3.86
CA LEU A 514 25.51 -29.71 -4.00
C LEU A 514 26.63 -30.46 -3.27
N LEU A 515 26.31 -31.12 -2.17
CA LEU A 515 27.26 -31.96 -1.43
C LEU A 515 27.55 -33.27 -2.20
N HIS A 516 26.55 -33.88 -2.85
CA HIS A 516 26.69 -35.17 -3.52
C HIS A 516 27.16 -35.12 -4.99
N ASP A 517 26.85 -34.07 -5.76
CA ASP A 517 27.25 -33.97 -7.17
C ASP A 517 28.69 -33.44 -7.33
N SER A 518 29.56 -34.22 -7.96
CA SER A 518 30.93 -33.85 -8.34
C SER A 518 31.03 -33.19 -9.73
N GLU A 519 29.94 -33.10 -10.49
CA GLU A 519 29.94 -32.57 -11.85
C GLU A 519 28.86 -31.49 -12.04
N HIS A 520 29.26 -30.34 -12.60
CA HIS A 520 28.50 -29.10 -12.85
C HIS A 520 27.34 -29.23 -13.88
N GLY A 521 26.57 -30.30 -13.82
CA GLY A 521 25.73 -30.79 -14.91
C GLY A 521 24.26 -30.38 -14.91
N THR A 522 23.74 -29.60 -13.95
CA THR A 522 22.39 -29.02 -14.04
C THR A 522 22.22 -27.97 -12.96
N SER A 523 21.95 -26.68 -13.29
CA SER A 523 21.81 -25.61 -12.28
C SER A 523 20.99 -26.08 -11.09
N SER A 524 21.69 -26.33 -9.99
CA SER A 524 21.07 -26.74 -8.74
C SER A 524 20.20 -25.58 -8.27
N GLN A 525 19.05 -25.87 -7.66
CA GLN A 525 18.14 -24.83 -7.15
C GLN A 525 18.88 -23.85 -6.23
N ILE A 526 19.83 -24.36 -5.45
CA ILE A 526 20.68 -23.58 -4.55
C ILE A 526 21.57 -22.57 -5.28
N GLU A 527 22.11 -22.86 -6.47
CA GLU A 527 22.83 -21.85 -7.29
C GLU A 527 21.92 -20.66 -7.64
N LEU A 528 20.65 -20.92 -7.94
CA LEU A 528 19.69 -19.85 -8.25
C LEU A 528 19.30 -19.05 -7.01
N GLU A 529 19.26 -19.69 -5.84
CA GLU A 529 19.03 -19.06 -4.53
C GLU A 529 20.21 -18.16 -4.16
N ILE A 530 21.44 -18.68 -4.22
CA ILE A 530 22.69 -17.93 -3.99
C ILE A 530 22.77 -16.73 -4.93
N LYS A 531 22.49 -16.93 -6.22
CA LYS A 531 22.47 -15.84 -7.21
C LYS A 531 21.38 -14.80 -6.93
N ALA A 532 20.26 -15.17 -6.31
CA ALA A 532 19.26 -14.19 -5.92
C ALA A 532 19.72 -13.36 -4.71
N ILE A 533 20.36 -14.00 -3.73
CA ILE A 533 20.94 -13.38 -2.54
C ILE A 533 22.06 -12.42 -2.92
N GLU A 534 23.04 -12.87 -3.72
CA GLU A 534 24.12 -12.03 -4.23
C GLU A 534 23.56 -10.78 -4.91
N ARG A 535 22.56 -10.93 -5.79
CA ARG A 535 21.96 -9.77 -6.47
C ARG A 535 21.17 -8.86 -5.55
N CYS A 536 20.71 -9.31 -4.38
CA CYS A 536 20.15 -8.42 -3.35
C CYS A 536 21.27 -7.57 -2.72
N ILE A 537 22.43 -8.15 -2.49
CA ILE A 537 23.58 -7.48 -1.87
C ILE A 537 24.27 -6.57 -2.90
N ALA A 538 24.76 -7.12 -4.00
CA ALA A 538 25.54 -6.40 -5.00
C ALA A 538 24.72 -5.36 -5.78
N GLU A 539 23.49 -5.70 -6.21
CA GLU A 539 22.69 -4.75 -7.02
C GLU A 539 21.81 -3.82 -6.17
N LEU A 540 21.41 -4.23 -4.97
CA LEU A 540 20.48 -3.46 -4.13
C LEU A 540 21.06 -3.02 -2.79
N GLY A 541 22.30 -3.35 -2.44
CA GLY A 541 23.00 -2.84 -1.25
C GLY A 541 22.37 -3.24 0.08
N PHE A 542 21.79 -4.44 0.19
CA PHE A 542 21.26 -4.93 1.46
C PHE A 542 22.38 -5.55 2.32
N GLU A 543 22.95 -4.74 3.20
CA GLU A 543 23.98 -5.15 4.17
C GLU A 543 23.40 -5.93 5.35
N ASN A 544 22.08 -5.84 5.57
CA ASN A 544 21.38 -6.55 6.63
C ASN A 544 20.91 -7.97 6.23
N LEU A 545 21.42 -8.53 5.12
CA LEU A 545 21.06 -9.86 4.63
C LEU A 545 22.20 -10.85 4.88
N GLU A 546 21.89 -11.92 5.59
CA GLU A 546 22.81 -13.00 5.94
C GLU A 546 22.27 -14.36 5.44
N ILE A 547 23.15 -15.35 5.33
CA ILE A 547 22.83 -16.69 4.81
C ILE A 547 22.69 -17.66 5.98
N LEU A 548 21.58 -18.37 6.03
CA LEU A 548 21.38 -19.50 6.92
C LEU A 548 21.54 -20.80 6.12
N LEU A 549 22.52 -21.62 6.50
CA LEU A 549 22.68 -22.94 5.91
C LEU A 549 21.58 -23.86 6.43
N PRO A 550 20.94 -24.66 5.55
CA PRO A 550 19.95 -25.63 5.98
C PRO A 550 20.61 -26.70 6.88
N PRO A 551 19.80 -27.46 7.63
CA PRO A 551 20.30 -28.52 8.47
C PRO A 551 21.10 -29.55 7.65
N VAL A 552 22.35 -29.81 8.07
CA VAL A 552 23.20 -30.88 7.53
C VAL A 552 23.70 -31.79 8.65
N ALA A 553 24.18 -32.98 8.30
CA ALA A 553 24.38 -34.06 9.27
C ALA A 553 25.53 -33.79 10.27
N THR A 554 26.66 -33.26 9.80
CA THR A 554 27.88 -33.05 10.59
C THR A 554 28.46 -31.64 10.40
N VAL A 555 29.37 -31.23 11.29
CA VAL A 555 30.07 -29.93 11.22
C VAL A 555 30.92 -29.82 9.96
N GLU A 556 31.62 -30.88 9.58
CA GLU A 556 32.42 -30.95 8.36
C GLU A 556 31.56 -30.74 7.12
N THR A 557 30.36 -31.32 7.12
CA THR A 557 29.40 -31.15 6.02
C THR A 557 28.95 -29.69 5.90
N ALA A 558 28.74 -29.00 7.02
CA ALA A 558 28.41 -27.57 7.02
C ALA A 558 29.56 -26.71 6.48
N ARG A 559 30.82 -27.05 6.85
CA ARG A 559 32.01 -26.38 6.31
C ARG A 559 32.19 -26.60 4.82
N GLU A 560 32.04 -27.85 4.38
CA GLU A 560 32.12 -28.19 2.96
C GLU A 560 31.05 -27.43 2.17
N LEU A 561 29.81 -27.39 2.68
CA LEU A 561 28.73 -26.65 2.06
C LEU A 561 29.06 -25.15 1.95
N LYS A 562 29.56 -24.52 3.03
CA LYS A 562 30.01 -23.13 3.02
C LYS A 562 31.10 -22.91 1.96
N SER A 563 32.11 -23.77 1.89
CA SER A 563 33.19 -23.69 0.89
C SER A 563 32.63 -23.77 -0.53
N LYS A 564 31.79 -24.76 -0.83
CA LYS A 564 31.16 -24.93 -2.15
C LYS A 564 30.28 -23.74 -2.54
N ILE A 565 29.57 -23.14 -1.58
CA ILE A 565 28.78 -21.91 -1.82
C ILE A 565 29.69 -20.75 -2.24
N LEU A 566 30.83 -20.57 -1.54
CA LEU A 566 31.81 -19.53 -1.85
C LEU A 566 32.56 -19.78 -3.17
N GLU A 567 32.75 -21.04 -3.55
CA GLU A 567 33.27 -21.42 -4.88
C GLU A 567 32.28 -21.08 -6.01
N ILE A 568 30.97 -21.25 -5.77
CA ILE A 568 29.93 -20.84 -6.73
C ILE A 568 29.89 -19.32 -6.87
N GLN A 569 30.00 -18.60 -5.76
CA GLN A 569 29.91 -17.15 -5.73
C GLN A 569 30.83 -16.56 -4.67
N SER A 570 31.99 -16.06 -5.07
CA SER A 570 32.96 -15.47 -4.15
C SER A 570 32.56 -14.08 -3.66
N GLU A 571 31.67 -13.38 -4.38
CA GLU A 571 31.22 -12.03 -4.00
C GLU A 571 30.42 -11.99 -2.67
N ILE A 572 29.98 -13.15 -2.16
CA ILE A 572 29.29 -13.27 -0.86
C ILE A 572 30.22 -13.68 0.28
N GLU A 573 31.55 -13.63 0.10
CA GLU A 573 32.53 -13.99 1.15
C GLU A 573 32.41 -13.16 2.44
N ASN A 574 31.99 -11.90 2.31
CA ASN A 574 31.83 -10.98 3.45
C ASN A 574 30.42 -11.03 4.06
N VAL A 575 29.55 -11.90 3.56
CA VAL A 575 28.20 -12.09 4.07
C VAL A 575 28.25 -12.96 5.30
N GLY A 576 27.38 -12.65 6.27
CA GLY A 576 27.21 -13.47 7.45
C GLY A 576 26.68 -14.87 7.14
N PHE A 577 27.32 -15.89 7.69
CA PHE A 577 26.85 -17.27 7.61
C PHE A 577 26.41 -17.78 8.98
N HIS A 578 25.23 -18.39 9.00
CA HIS A 578 24.64 -19.09 10.14
C HIS A 578 24.41 -20.56 9.77
N ALA A 579 24.28 -21.43 10.77
CA ALA A 579 23.99 -22.85 10.55
C ALA A 579 22.73 -23.29 11.29
N SER A 580 21.80 -23.92 10.58
CA SER A 580 20.66 -24.62 11.20
C SER A 580 21.11 -25.92 11.85
N VAL A 581 20.67 -26.15 13.08
CA VAL A 581 21.09 -27.27 13.93
C VAL A 581 19.90 -28.19 14.24
N GLU A 582 19.97 -29.41 13.72
CA GLU A 582 18.98 -30.48 13.96
C GLU A 582 19.59 -31.77 14.52
N SER A 583 20.92 -31.92 14.42
CA SER A 583 21.63 -33.12 14.86
C SER A 583 22.25 -32.92 16.25
N PRO A 584 22.16 -33.90 17.17
CA PRO A 584 22.83 -33.84 18.47
C PRO A 584 24.35 -33.67 18.38
N GLU A 585 24.96 -34.10 17.27
CA GLU A 585 26.40 -33.96 17.01
C GLU A 585 26.87 -32.49 16.95
N TYR A 586 26.00 -31.58 16.53
CA TYR A 586 26.30 -30.15 16.52
C TYR A 586 26.39 -29.59 17.95
N VAL A 587 25.58 -30.13 18.87
CA VAL A 587 25.58 -29.70 20.27
C VAL A 587 26.92 -30.02 20.93
N THR A 588 27.56 -31.13 20.54
CA THR A 588 28.89 -31.49 21.07
C THR A 588 30.04 -30.67 20.46
N HIS A 589 29.81 -30.01 19.32
CA HIS A 589 30.81 -29.22 18.59
C HIS A 589 30.42 -27.74 18.43
N SER A 590 29.57 -27.22 19.33
CA SER A 590 29.00 -25.87 19.24
C SER A 590 30.07 -24.77 19.25
N GLU A 591 31.11 -24.90 20.08
CA GLU A 591 32.24 -23.97 20.12
C GLU A 591 33.00 -23.90 18.79
N GLU A 592 33.17 -25.05 18.13
CA GLU A 592 33.87 -25.16 16.84
C GLU A 592 33.04 -24.55 15.71
N LEU A 593 31.72 -24.70 15.77
CA LEU A 593 30.78 -24.09 14.84
C LEU A 593 30.74 -22.57 14.99
N LEU A 594 30.77 -22.06 16.22
CA LEU A 594 30.76 -20.60 16.50
C LEU A 594 32.07 -19.90 16.11
N GLN A 595 33.15 -20.64 15.82
CA GLN A 595 34.36 -20.09 15.20
C GLN A 595 34.18 -19.85 13.68
N GLU A 596 33.26 -20.60 13.05
CA GLU A 596 33.04 -20.60 11.60
C GLU A 596 31.78 -19.85 11.17
N PHE A 597 30.76 -19.86 12.02
CA PHE A 597 29.44 -19.29 11.78
C PHE A 597 29.17 -18.18 12.81
N GLN A 598 28.50 -17.13 12.37
CA GLN A 598 28.13 -15.99 13.22
C GLN A 598 27.02 -16.34 14.23
N GLY A 599 26.25 -17.39 13.95
CA GLY A 599 25.20 -17.86 14.83
C GLY A 599 24.70 -19.25 14.43
N LEU A 600 23.98 -19.87 15.36
CA LEU A 600 23.39 -21.19 15.22
C LEU A 600 21.87 -21.10 15.39
N ASP A 601 21.11 -21.66 14.45
CA ASP A 601 19.66 -21.74 14.53
C ASP A 601 19.22 -23.12 15.00
N LEU A 602 18.87 -23.23 16.29
CA LEU A 602 18.44 -24.50 16.89
C LEU A 602 17.00 -24.83 16.46
N LYS A 603 16.85 -25.83 15.59
CA LYS A 603 15.54 -26.37 15.18
C LYS A 603 15.07 -27.41 16.21
N THR A 604 14.59 -26.90 17.34
CA THR A 604 14.33 -27.69 18.57
C THR A 604 13.39 -28.88 18.37
N GLU A 605 12.35 -28.76 17.55
CA GLU A 605 11.43 -29.88 17.25
C GLU A 605 12.19 -31.08 16.67
N ASN A 606 12.97 -30.83 15.61
CA ASN A 606 13.76 -31.85 14.91
C ASN A 606 14.91 -32.37 15.79
N LEU A 607 15.55 -31.49 16.56
CA LEU A 607 16.60 -31.89 17.51
C LEU A 607 16.04 -32.84 18.57
N ILE A 608 14.85 -32.55 19.12
CA ILE A 608 14.16 -33.41 20.09
C ILE A 608 13.79 -34.75 19.44
N GLU A 609 13.27 -34.75 18.21
CA GLU A 609 12.95 -35.98 17.49
C GLU A 609 14.19 -36.83 17.20
N ASN A 610 15.29 -36.23 16.75
CA ASN A 610 16.54 -36.93 16.48
C ASN A 610 17.19 -37.48 17.76
N MET A 611 17.13 -36.73 18.86
CA MET A 611 17.55 -37.24 20.18
C MET A 611 16.68 -38.42 20.62
N LYS A 612 15.37 -38.40 20.35
CA LYS A 612 14.46 -39.51 20.66
C LYS A 612 14.64 -40.72 19.75
N GLY A 613 14.89 -40.51 18.46
CA GLY A 613 15.17 -41.57 17.48
C GLY A 613 16.50 -42.28 17.76
N GLY A 614 17.44 -41.60 18.41
CA GLY A 614 18.67 -42.17 18.96
C GLY A 614 18.50 -42.92 20.30
N LEU A 615 17.34 -42.87 20.95
CA LEU A 615 17.02 -43.65 22.16
C LEU A 615 16.63 -45.09 21.80
N SER A 616 17.52 -45.78 21.09
CA SER A 616 17.73 -47.21 21.30
C SER A 616 18.58 -47.34 22.57
N GLU A 617 17.91 -47.43 23.73
CA GLU A 617 18.44 -47.80 25.06
C GLU A 617 19.78 -47.18 25.50
N THR A 618 19.74 -46.40 26.58
CA THR A 618 20.84 -45.99 27.49
C THR A 618 21.51 -44.62 27.29
N LYS A 619 20.81 -43.54 27.66
CA LYS A 619 21.20 -42.56 28.73
C LYS A 619 20.20 -41.39 28.76
N PRO A 620 19.81 -40.88 29.94
CA PRO A 620 18.94 -39.71 30.03
C PRO A 620 19.67 -38.45 29.52
N LEU A 621 18.94 -37.58 28.82
CA LEU A 621 19.42 -36.27 28.38
C LEU A 621 19.92 -35.45 29.58
N ASP A 622 21.08 -34.83 29.43
CA ASP A 622 21.57 -33.81 30.35
C ASP A 622 20.88 -32.47 30.02
N THR A 623 19.74 -32.25 30.65
CA THR A 623 18.93 -31.03 30.51
C THR A 623 19.65 -29.78 31.00
N ASP A 624 20.60 -29.90 31.92
CA ASP A 624 21.33 -28.75 32.47
C ASP A 624 22.31 -28.18 31.44
N LYS A 625 22.88 -29.06 30.60
CA LYS A 625 23.79 -28.64 29.51
C LYS A 625 23.06 -27.96 28.36
N LEU A 626 21.82 -28.38 28.06
CA LEU A 626 20.96 -27.73 27.06
C LEU A 626 20.43 -26.36 27.51
N LEU A 627 20.34 -26.11 28.81
CA LEU A 627 19.94 -24.81 29.37
C LEU A 627 21.11 -23.82 29.49
N GLN A 628 22.37 -24.31 29.43
CA GLN A 628 23.57 -23.47 29.45
C GLN A 628 23.97 -22.94 28.06
N ILE A 629 23.56 -23.62 26.99
CA ILE A 629 23.71 -23.19 25.59
C ILE A 629 22.55 -22.27 25.25
#